data_AF-A0A9D6NDR3-F1
#
_entry.id   AF-A0A9D6NDR3-F1
#
_cell.length_a   1.000
_cell.length_b   1.000
_cell.length_c   1.000
_cell.angle_alpha   90.00
_cell.angle_beta   90.00
_cell.angle_gamma   90.00
#
_symmetry.space_group_name_H-M   'P 1'
#
loop_
_entity.id
_entity.type
_entity.pdbx_description
1 polymer ?
#
loop_
_entity_poly.entity_id
_entity_poly.type
_entity_poly.pdbx_seq_one_letter_code
_entity_poly.pdbx_strand_id
1 'polypeptide(L)'
;MKRATVSTVLFLLLSLVAYADPEQVGALYRAAGEELVQAVLIGVPGGDVGPIPSLSTDNMGVPDAAPQGGRIAFVRIPEEEHYQLVVRDLGSGQEKLLLEGNSPLLSPIWSPDGKKLVCSRYNRETKILRLVVLEPDGGTHQELDCGPNLALAPAWSPDGQRLALTSVSIETRLPQLAVVSSAGGDLRVLGKEFAAEPSWSPDGQQLVYVGPGPNDAPALYLCGADGSGARLLPGGEGGASPRWLASSIVFNRPTEGGVMEIRSIPASGGESSRVSPEGATAILSDAQAFFLPFYMNLGESPPES
;
A
#
# COMPACT_ATOMS: atom_id res chain seq x y z
N MET A 1 17.97 5.48 -29.80
CA MET A 1 17.72 6.37 -28.64
C MET A 1 16.75 5.66 -27.70
N LYS A 2 17.27 5.13 -26.58
CA LYS A 2 16.46 4.46 -25.55
C LYS A 2 15.93 5.55 -24.60
N ARG A 3 14.62 5.82 -24.65
CA ARG A 3 13.93 6.69 -23.69
C ARG A 3 13.39 5.79 -22.57
N ALA A 4 13.96 5.90 -21.37
CA ALA A 4 13.45 5.32 -20.13
C ALA A 4 12.18 6.10 -19.74
N THR A 5 10.99 5.51 -19.50
CA THR A 5 10.58 4.49 -18.51
C THR A 5 10.88 4.91 -17.07
N VAL A 6 10.12 5.89 -16.55
CA VAL A 6 10.24 6.35 -15.14
C VAL A 6 8.90 6.34 -14.38
N SER A 7 7.75 6.24 -15.03
CA SER A 7 6.44 6.42 -14.34
C SER A 7 5.84 5.14 -13.72
N THR A 8 6.31 3.94 -14.09
CA THR A 8 5.77 2.62 -13.62
C THR A 8 6.26 2.20 -12.23
N VAL A 9 7.13 3.00 -11.63
CA VAL A 9 8.18 2.47 -10.75
C VAL A 9 7.76 2.54 -9.28
N LEU A 10 7.20 3.63 -8.78
CA LEU A 10 7.31 3.94 -7.35
C LEU A 10 6.64 2.97 -6.35
N PHE A 11 5.45 2.43 -6.58
CA PHE A 11 4.76 1.59 -5.57
C PHE A 11 5.22 0.13 -5.57
N LEU A 12 5.25 -0.47 -6.76
CA LEU A 12 5.92 -1.75 -6.97
C LEU A 12 7.38 -1.62 -6.52
N LEU A 13 8.09 -0.52 -6.82
CA LEU A 13 9.41 -0.28 -6.23
C LEU A 13 9.33 -0.14 -4.72
N LEU A 14 8.40 0.56 -4.09
CA LEU A 14 8.44 0.71 -2.65
C LEU A 14 8.28 -0.64 -1.94
N SER A 15 7.43 -1.53 -2.44
CA SER A 15 7.32 -2.90 -1.92
C SER A 15 8.50 -3.79 -2.32
N LEU A 16 8.96 -3.75 -3.59
CA LEU A 16 10.12 -4.52 -4.06
C LEU A 16 11.46 -4.02 -3.50
N VAL A 17 11.58 -2.72 -3.24
CA VAL A 17 12.73 -2.05 -2.63
C VAL A 17 12.65 -2.19 -1.13
N ALA A 18 11.49 -2.07 -0.48
CA ALA A 18 11.39 -2.52 0.92
C ALA A 18 11.71 -4.01 1.07
N TYR A 19 11.43 -4.82 0.06
CA TYR A 19 11.83 -6.22 0.00
C TYR A 19 13.35 -6.41 -0.24
N ALA A 20 13.95 -5.64 -1.15
CA ALA A 20 15.34 -5.81 -1.58
C ALA A 20 16.36 -4.99 -0.77
N ASP A 21 16.03 -3.73 -0.47
CA ASP A 21 16.85 -2.75 0.25
C ASP A 21 15.99 -1.64 0.92
N PRO A 22 15.49 -1.86 2.16
CA PRO A 22 14.69 -0.88 2.91
C PRO A 22 15.35 0.49 3.10
N GLU A 23 16.67 0.60 2.98
CA GLU A 23 17.39 1.86 3.17
C GLU A 23 17.11 2.88 2.04
N GLN A 24 16.77 2.38 0.85
CA GLN A 24 16.48 3.23 -0.31
C GLN A 24 15.09 3.86 -0.28
N VAL A 25 14.21 3.43 0.64
CA VAL A 25 12.84 3.96 0.78
C VAL A 25 12.84 5.49 0.93
N GLY A 26 13.75 6.03 1.74
CA GLY A 26 13.78 7.48 1.99
C GLY A 26 14.14 8.30 0.75
N ALA A 27 15.01 7.77 -0.11
CA ALA A 27 15.31 8.40 -1.39
C ALA A 27 14.10 8.36 -2.33
N LEU A 28 13.35 7.24 -2.33
CA LEU A 28 12.14 7.08 -3.13
C LEU A 28 11.02 8.02 -2.70
N TYR A 29 10.74 8.16 -1.39
CA TYR A 29 9.74 9.11 -0.90
C TYR A 29 10.09 10.56 -1.21
N ARG A 30 11.38 10.94 -1.16
CA ARG A 30 11.83 12.28 -1.54
C ARG A 30 11.69 12.54 -3.04
N ALA A 31 12.15 11.60 -3.87
CA ALA A 31 12.00 11.69 -5.32
C ALA A 31 10.52 11.78 -5.73
N ALA A 32 9.62 11.08 -5.02
CA ALA A 32 8.18 11.18 -5.24
C ALA A 32 7.60 12.53 -4.83
N GLY A 33 8.08 13.09 -3.72
CA GLY A 33 7.63 14.36 -3.15
C GLY A 33 7.80 15.56 -4.07
N GLU A 34 8.93 15.64 -4.78
CA GLU A 34 9.26 16.78 -5.66
C GLU A 34 8.33 16.90 -6.89
N GLU A 35 7.55 15.87 -7.21
CA GLU A 35 6.70 15.81 -8.41
C GLU A 35 5.23 15.44 -8.13
N LEU A 36 4.84 15.27 -6.86
CA LEU A 36 3.45 14.98 -6.48
C LEU A 36 2.59 16.24 -6.57
N VAL A 37 1.88 16.40 -7.68
CA VAL A 37 0.90 17.49 -7.85
C VAL A 37 -0.47 17.01 -7.35
N GLN A 38 -0.69 17.21 -6.03
CA GLN A 38 -1.96 17.11 -5.30
C GLN A 38 -2.51 15.71 -4.98
N ALA A 39 -2.87 15.51 -3.72
CA ALA A 39 -3.71 14.42 -3.27
C ALA A 39 -5.20 14.72 -3.48
N VAL A 40 -5.93 13.87 -4.21
CA VAL A 40 -7.39 14.00 -4.38
C VAL A 40 -8.10 12.91 -3.57
N LEU A 41 -9.08 13.34 -2.78
CA LEU A 41 -10.01 12.45 -2.12
C LEU A 41 -11.12 12.12 -3.12
N ILE A 42 -11.36 10.84 -3.41
CA ILE A 42 -12.61 10.42 -4.06
C ILE A 42 -13.49 9.78 -3.00
N GLY A 43 -14.72 10.28 -2.93
CA GLY A 43 -15.50 10.35 -1.70
C GLY A 43 -15.99 9.01 -1.14
N VAL A 44 -16.03 9.01 0.20
CA VAL A 44 -17.19 8.64 1.05
C VAL A 44 -18.51 8.63 0.27
N PRO A 45 -19.45 7.71 0.55
CA PRO A 45 -20.79 7.79 -0.04
C PRO A 45 -21.41 9.19 0.20
N GLY A 46 -21.52 9.99 -0.86
CA GLY A 46 -22.16 11.31 -0.86
C GLY A 46 -21.25 12.55 -0.78
N GLY A 47 -19.92 12.42 -0.83
CA GLY A 47 -18.99 13.57 -0.86
C GLY A 47 -18.49 13.93 -2.26
N ASP A 48 -18.41 15.23 -2.57
CA ASP A 48 -17.80 15.73 -3.80
C ASP A 48 -16.30 15.36 -3.87
N VAL A 49 -15.84 15.09 -5.10
CA VAL A 49 -14.43 14.86 -5.43
C VAL A 49 -13.67 16.18 -5.38
N GLY A 50 -12.62 16.27 -4.56
CA GLY A 50 -11.84 17.50 -4.44
C GLY A 50 -10.44 17.29 -3.86
N PRO A 51 -9.49 18.20 -4.16
CA PRO A 51 -8.17 18.20 -3.53
C PRO A 51 -8.32 18.37 -2.02
N ILE A 52 -7.49 17.69 -1.22
CA ILE A 52 -7.41 17.98 0.22
C ILE A 52 -6.66 19.31 0.38
N PRO A 53 -7.31 20.42 0.79
CA PRO A 53 -6.62 21.69 0.97
C PRO A 53 -5.50 21.53 2.01
N SER A 54 -4.32 22.11 1.75
CA SER A 54 -3.17 22.17 2.68
C SER A 54 -2.41 20.86 2.99
N LEU A 55 -2.67 19.77 2.28
CA LEU A 55 -1.79 18.59 2.35
C LEU A 55 -0.60 18.79 1.39
N SER A 56 0.55 19.21 1.92
CA SER A 56 1.82 19.09 1.18
C SER A 56 2.14 17.61 1.05
N THR A 57 2.30 17.16 -0.19
CA THR A 57 2.69 15.79 -0.56
C THR A 57 4.21 15.63 -0.61
N ASP A 58 4.97 16.70 -0.31
CA ASP A 58 6.42 16.69 -0.31
C ASP A 58 6.91 15.66 0.72
N ASN A 59 7.74 14.73 0.26
CA ASN A 59 8.32 13.65 1.04
C ASN A 59 7.30 12.75 1.77
N MET A 60 6.06 12.68 1.25
CA MET A 60 5.00 11.86 1.81
C MET A 60 4.98 10.46 1.18
N GLY A 61 4.99 9.44 2.02
CA GLY A 61 4.68 8.07 1.64
C GLY A 61 3.19 7.88 1.39
N VAL A 62 2.81 6.69 0.95
CA VAL A 62 1.41 6.33 0.68
C VAL A 62 0.55 6.51 1.93
N PRO A 63 -0.49 7.37 1.91
CA PRO A 63 -1.38 7.52 3.04
C PRO A 63 -2.48 6.44 3.02
N ASP A 64 -3.19 6.28 4.13
CA ASP A 64 -4.43 5.51 4.23
C ASP A 64 -5.50 6.29 5.00
N ALA A 65 -6.77 6.11 4.62
CA ALA A 65 -7.88 6.85 5.19
C ALA A 65 -8.65 6.02 6.22
N ALA A 66 -9.06 6.67 7.31
CA ALA A 66 -9.88 6.02 8.31
C ALA A 66 -11.23 5.57 7.71
N PRO A 67 -11.75 4.38 8.07
CA PRO A 67 -12.98 3.84 7.48
C PRO A 67 -14.21 4.74 7.67
N GLN A 68 -14.28 5.47 8.78
CA GLN A 68 -15.35 6.43 9.08
C GLN A 68 -15.21 7.76 8.33
N GLY A 69 -14.13 7.94 7.56
CA GLY A 69 -13.77 9.20 6.92
C GLY A 69 -13.15 10.21 7.90
N GLY A 70 -12.82 11.40 7.38
CA GLY A 70 -12.40 12.55 8.18
C GLY A 70 -10.96 12.50 8.72
N ARG A 71 -10.28 11.35 8.72
CA ARG A 71 -8.87 11.23 9.11
C ARG A 71 -8.06 10.48 8.05
N ILE A 72 -6.81 10.89 7.87
CA ILE A 72 -5.80 10.17 7.08
C ILE A 72 -4.57 9.89 7.92
N ALA A 73 -3.93 8.75 7.71
CA ALA A 73 -2.62 8.40 8.26
C ALA A 73 -1.60 8.39 7.12
N PHE A 74 -0.42 8.95 7.34
CA PHE A 74 0.63 8.98 6.32
C PHE A 74 2.01 9.01 6.95
N VAL A 75 3.00 8.54 6.19
CA VAL A 75 4.41 8.71 6.56
C VAL A 75 4.94 9.94 5.84
N ARG A 76 5.73 10.77 6.50
CA ARG A 76 6.50 11.85 5.87
C ARG A 76 7.96 11.82 6.29
N ILE A 77 8.82 12.41 5.46
CA ILE A 77 10.27 12.52 5.71
C ILE A 77 10.67 14.00 5.69
N PRO A 78 10.54 14.74 6.80
CA PRO A 78 10.85 16.17 6.83
C PRO A 78 12.33 16.48 6.61
N GLU A 79 13.22 15.59 7.02
CA GLU A 79 14.68 15.68 6.82
C GLU A 79 15.26 14.30 6.53
N GLU A 80 16.47 14.26 5.98
CA GLU A 80 17.10 13.01 5.58
C GLU A 80 17.12 11.98 6.73
N GLU A 81 16.68 10.77 6.41
CA GLU A 81 16.57 9.64 7.33
C GLU A 81 15.63 9.84 8.53
N HIS A 82 14.90 10.95 8.65
CA HIS A 82 13.93 11.16 9.73
C HIS A 82 12.51 10.87 9.24
N TYR A 83 11.91 9.77 9.70
CA TYR A 83 10.57 9.33 9.29
C TYR A 83 9.55 9.66 10.38
N GLN A 84 8.38 10.14 9.96
CA GLN A 84 7.28 10.48 10.86
C GLN A 84 5.99 9.82 10.36
N LEU A 85 5.34 9.03 11.21
CA LEU A 85 3.96 8.57 11.00
C LEU A 85 3.00 9.55 11.66
N VAL A 86 2.15 10.17 10.85
CA VAL A 86 1.24 11.24 11.24
C VAL A 86 -0.20 10.85 10.92
N VAL A 87 -1.12 11.16 11.83
CA VAL A 87 -2.56 11.19 11.55
C VAL A 87 -3.01 12.64 11.44
N ARG A 88 -3.71 12.97 10.37
CA ARG A 88 -4.31 14.30 10.15
C ARG A 88 -5.82 14.20 10.11
N ASP A 89 -6.47 15.08 10.86
CA ASP A 89 -7.90 15.35 10.75
C ASP A 89 -8.14 16.30 9.56
N LEU A 90 -8.95 15.85 8.60
CA LEU A 90 -9.20 16.56 7.35
C LEU A 90 -10.10 17.79 7.53
N GLY A 91 -10.94 17.81 8.57
CA GLY A 91 -11.87 18.92 8.82
C GLY A 91 -11.19 20.12 9.48
N SER A 92 -10.34 19.85 10.46
CA SER A 92 -9.61 20.87 11.25
C SER A 92 -8.20 21.14 10.73
N GLY A 93 -7.62 20.22 9.96
CA GLY A 93 -6.21 20.25 9.56
C GLY A 93 -5.24 19.89 10.70
N GLN A 94 -5.74 19.53 11.89
CA GLN A 94 -4.88 19.17 13.01
C GLN A 94 -4.14 17.87 12.74
N GLU A 95 -2.87 17.84 13.11
CA GLU A 95 -2.00 16.69 12.97
C GLU A 95 -1.60 16.12 14.33
N LYS A 96 -1.45 14.80 14.36
CA LYS A 96 -0.92 14.05 15.49
C LYS A 96 0.23 13.18 15.04
N LEU A 97 1.41 13.40 15.61
CA LEU A 97 2.57 12.54 15.42
C LEU A 97 2.40 11.28 16.29
N LEU A 98 2.44 10.10 15.65
CA LEU A 98 2.27 8.82 16.34
C LEU A 98 3.59 8.10 16.58
N LEU A 99 4.50 8.19 15.62
CA LEU A 99 5.81 7.56 15.69
C LEU A 99 6.80 8.39 14.87
N GLU A 100 8.02 8.52 15.39
CA GLU A 100 9.11 9.14 14.66
C GLU A 100 10.43 8.40 14.90
N GLY A 101 11.40 8.63 14.03
CA GLY A 101 12.77 8.20 14.25
C GLY A 101 13.57 8.06 12.96
N ASN A 102 14.78 7.52 13.09
CA ASN A 102 15.71 7.35 11.98
C ASN A 102 15.42 6.11 11.08
N SER A 103 14.31 5.43 11.36
CA SER A 103 14.00 4.10 10.86
C SER A 103 12.84 4.19 9.86
N PRO A 104 12.99 3.66 8.63
CA PRO A 104 11.93 3.66 7.64
C PRO A 104 10.59 3.14 8.18
N LEU A 105 9.54 3.90 7.93
CA LEU A 105 8.14 3.55 8.19
C LEU A 105 7.42 3.43 6.86
N LEU A 106 6.60 2.38 6.71
CA LEU A 106 5.94 2.06 5.45
C LEU A 106 4.48 1.72 5.66
N SER A 107 3.67 2.11 4.67
CA SER A 107 2.31 1.60 4.47
C SER A 107 1.47 1.59 5.76
N PRO A 108 1.16 2.75 6.35
CA PRO A 108 0.20 2.79 7.44
C PRO A 108 -1.17 2.35 6.93
N ILE A 109 -1.85 1.46 7.65
CA ILE A 109 -3.18 0.95 7.30
C ILE A 109 -4.08 0.98 8.53
N TRP A 110 -5.27 1.56 8.41
CA TRP A 110 -6.28 1.61 9.46
C TRP A 110 -6.93 0.25 9.68
N SER A 111 -7.26 -0.07 10.94
CA SER A 111 -8.18 -1.17 11.22
C SER A 111 -9.60 -0.82 10.74
N PRO A 112 -10.44 -1.83 10.42
CA PRO A 112 -11.79 -1.60 9.90
C PRO A 112 -12.70 -0.81 10.85
N ASP A 113 -12.45 -0.89 12.16
CA ASP A 113 -13.17 -0.13 13.19
C ASP A 113 -12.60 1.28 13.42
N GLY A 114 -11.47 1.61 12.80
CA GLY A 114 -10.78 2.89 12.92
C GLY A 114 -10.10 3.13 14.26
N LYS A 115 -9.93 2.10 15.11
CA LYS A 115 -9.34 2.22 16.44
C LYS A 115 -7.85 1.92 16.49
N LYS A 116 -7.29 1.33 15.45
CA LYS A 116 -5.88 0.97 15.36
C LYS A 116 -5.32 1.36 14.00
N LEU A 117 -4.02 1.53 13.97
CA LEU A 117 -3.19 1.61 12.78
C LEU A 117 -2.16 0.50 12.83
N VAL A 118 -1.77 -0.03 11.68
CA VAL A 118 -0.59 -0.88 11.53
C VAL A 118 0.33 -0.27 10.49
N CYS A 119 1.64 -0.29 10.74
CA CYS A 119 2.64 0.07 9.74
C CYS A 119 3.79 -0.93 9.76
N SER A 120 4.58 -0.97 8.68
CA SER A 120 5.84 -1.71 8.68
C SER A 120 6.97 -0.78 9.11
N ARG A 121 7.82 -1.22 10.04
CA ARG A 121 8.97 -0.48 10.54
C ARG A 121 10.24 -1.26 10.29
N TYR A 122 11.22 -0.64 9.64
CA TYR A 122 12.54 -1.22 9.43
C TYR A 122 13.45 -0.86 10.60
N ASN A 123 13.97 -1.87 11.30
CA ASN A 123 14.99 -1.66 12.30
C ASN A 123 16.38 -1.77 11.64
N ARG A 124 17.11 -0.65 11.57
CA ARG A 124 18.43 -0.57 10.92
C ARG A 124 19.52 -1.40 11.60
N GLU A 125 19.44 -1.56 12.92
CA GLU A 125 20.44 -2.32 13.69
C GLU A 125 20.36 -3.81 13.40
N THR A 126 19.14 -4.34 13.43
CA THR A 126 18.88 -5.77 13.17
C THR A 126 18.72 -6.07 11.69
N LYS A 127 18.45 -5.05 10.86
CA LYS A 127 18.10 -5.13 9.44
C LYS A 127 16.83 -5.94 9.16
N ILE A 128 15.83 -5.74 10.02
CA ILE A 128 14.58 -6.50 9.99
C ILE A 128 13.38 -5.56 9.88
N LEU A 129 12.41 -5.94 9.03
CA LEU A 129 11.08 -5.32 8.96
C LEU A 129 10.11 -6.02 9.91
N ARG A 130 9.42 -5.23 10.73
CA ARG A 130 8.42 -5.67 11.70
C ARG A 130 7.14 -4.86 11.52
N LEU A 131 6.02 -5.41 11.96
CA LEU A 131 4.77 -4.66 12.03
C LEU A 131 4.66 -3.98 13.38
N VAL A 132 4.24 -2.72 13.38
CA VAL A 132 3.94 -1.97 14.60
C VAL A 132 2.46 -1.61 14.55
N VAL A 133 1.73 -1.92 15.61
CA VAL A 133 0.33 -1.54 15.80
C VAL A 133 0.26 -0.38 16.78
N LEU A 134 -0.51 0.66 16.42
CA LEU A 134 -0.59 1.92 17.15
C LEU A 134 -2.04 2.36 17.34
N GLU A 135 -2.31 3.11 18.41
CA GLU A 135 -3.55 3.85 18.56
C GLU A 135 -3.48 5.17 17.76
N PRO A 136 -4.49 5.50 16.94
CA PRO A 136 -4.48 6.65 16.05
C PRO A 136 -4.59 7.98 16.79
N ASP A 137 -5.08 7.96 18.03
CA ASP A 137 -5.16 9.12 18.91
C ASP A 137 -3.92 9.19 19.81
N GLY A 138 -2.80 8.60 19.39
CA GLY A 138 -1.57 8.48 20.17
C GLY A 138 -1.72 7.53 21.36
N GLY A 139 -0.62 7.26 22.06
CA GLY A 139 -0.62 6.35 23.20
C GLY A 139 0.37 5.20 23.00
N THR A 140 -0.05 3.99 23.37
CA THR A 140 0.80 2.80 23.28
C THR A 140 0.95 2.34 21.82
N HIS A 141 2.16 1.94 21.48
CA HIS A 141 2.44 1.16 20.28
C HIS A 141 3.02 -0.20 20.68
N GLN A 142 2.76 -1.20 19.88
CA GLN A 142 3.26 -2.55 20.09
C GLN A 142 3.89 -3.07 18.80
N GLU A 143 5.12 -3.56 18.89
CA GLU A 143 5.70 -4.39 17.83
C GLU A 143 5.03 -5.77 17.86
N LEU A 144 4.52 -6.19 16.72
CA LEU A 144 3.81 -7.45 16.56
C LEU A 144 4.80 -8.59 16.38
N ASP A 145 4.64 -9.65 17.15
CA ASP A 145 5.38 -10.88 16.92
C ASP A 145 4.85 -11.58 15.66
N CYS A 146 5.58 -11.42 14.56
CA CYS A 146 5.36 -12.08 13.27
C CYS A 146 6.41 -13.18 13.02
N GLY A 147 7.03 -13.73 14.07
CA GLY A 147 8.08 -14.72 13.93
C GLY A 147 9.39 -14.18 13.33
N PRO A 148 10.27 -15.05 12.81
CA PRO A 148 11.63 -14.67 12.43
C PRO A 148 11.72 -13.92 11.09
N ASN A 149 10.76 -14.15 10.20
CA ASN A 149 10.72 -13.57 8.86
C ASN A 149 10.48 -12.06 8.90
N LEU A 150 10.79 -11.36 7.80
CA LEU A 150 10.44 -9.95 7.66
C LEU A 150 8.92 -9.85 7.44
N ALA A 151 8.30 -8.82 7.99
CA ALA A 151 6.86 -8.59 7.89
C ALA A 151 6.57 -7.21 7.28
N LEU A 152 5.85 -7.19 6.15
CA LEU A 152 5.54 -5.97 5.42
C LEU A 152 4.20 -6.07 4.68
N ALA A 153 3.73 -4.93 4.16
CA ALA A 153 2.46 -4.78 3.44
C ALA A 153 1.26 -5.42 4.19
N PRO A 154 1.00 -4.99 5.43
CA PRO A 154 -0.08 -5.55 6.24
C PRO A 154 -1.47 -5.21 5.66
N ALA A 155 -2.44 -6.08 5.90
CA ALA A 155 -3.85 -5.85 5.61
C ALA A 155 -4.72 -6.47 6.71
N TRP A 156 -5.60 -5.65 7.31
CA TRP A 156 -6.53 -6.12 8.35
C TRP A 156 -7.60 -7.03 7.78
N SER A 157 -7.94 -8.08 8.52
CA SER A 157 -9.20 -8.79 8.29
C SER A 157 -10.38 -7.89 8.66
N PRO A 158 -11.56 -8.05 8.03
CA PRO A 158 -12.72 -7.17 8.26
C PRO A 158 -13.22 -7.17 9.70
N ASP A 159 -12.97 -8.25 10.45
CA ASP A 159 -13.29 -8.37 11.89
C ASP A 159 -12.24 -7.73 12.81
N GLY A 160 -11.13 -7.21 12.25
CA GLY A 160 -10.01 -6.63 12.98
C GLY A 160 -9.19 -7.63 13.81
N GLN A 161 -9.45 -8.94 13.72
CA GLN A 161 -8.80 -9.92 14.58
C GLN A 161 -7.47 -10.44 14.02
N ARG A 162 -7.26 -10.34 12.71
CA ARG A 162 -6.09 -10.87 12.00
C ARG A 162 -5.48 -9.83 11.06
N LEU A 163 -4.23 -10.05 10.72
CA LEU A 163 -3.51 -9.33 9.68
C LEU A 163 -3.02 -10.35 8.65
N ALA A 164 -3.33 -10.12 7.38
CA ALA A 164 -2.57 -10.71 6.29
C ALA A 164 -1.34 -9.85 6.01
N LEU A 165 -0.25 -10.46 5.58
CA LEU A 165 1.00 -9.75 5.28
C LEU A 165 1.81 -10.49 4.23
N THR A 166 2.74 -9.76 3.63
CA THR A 166 3.88 -10.36 2.96
C THR A 166 4.91 -10.74 4.02
N SER A 167 5.16 -12.03 4.19
CA SER A 167 6.23 -12.56 5.04
C SER A 167 7.42 -12.96 4.17
N VAL A 168 8.58 -12.35 4.38
CA VAL A 168 9.78 -12.68 3.59
C VAL A 168 10.69 -13.56 4.41
N SER A 169 10.92 -14.78 3.91
CA SER A 169 11.83 -15.73 4.55
C SER A 169 13.23 -15.14 4.65
N ILE A 170 13.80 -15.17 5.86
CA ILE A 170 15.22 -14.78 6.05
C ILE A 170 16.19 -15.78 5.41
N GLU A 171 15.76 -17.03 5.22
CA GLU A 171 16.60 -18.11 4.66
C GLU A 171 16.55 -18.12 3.13
N THR A 172 15.34 -18.19 2.56
CA THR A 172 15.16 -18.32 1.11
C THR A 172 15.03 -16.98 0.40
N ARG A 173 14.87 -15.89 1.16
CA ARG A 173 14.50 -14.56 0.66
C ARG A 173 13.19 -14.53 -0.10
N LEU A 174 12.38 -15.58 -0.12
CA LEU A 174 11.14 -15.60 -0.89
C LEU A 174 10.00 -14.88 -0.13
N PRO A 175 9.25 -13.95 -0.77
CA PRO A 175 7.99 -13.42 -0.26
C PRO A 175 6.90 -14.47 -0.25
N GLN A 176 6.20 -14.59 0.87
CA GLN A 176 5.12 -15.54 1.06
C GLN A 176 3.91 -14.85 1.69
N LEU A 177 2.72 -15.32 1.34
CA LEU A 177 1.50 -14.89 1.99
C LEU A 177 1.42 -15.50 3.39
N ALA A 178 1.20 -14.67 4.41
CA ALA A 178 0.98 -15.14 5.77
C ALA A 178 -0.16 -14.38 6.44
N VAL A 179 -0.72 -15.00 7.47
CA VAL A 179 -1.73 -14.41 8.36
C VAL A 179 -1.26 -14.54 9.80
N VAL A 180 -1.42 -13.49 10.60
CA VAL A 180 -1.09 -13.45 12.02
C VAL A 180 -2.26 -12.89 12.82
N SER A 181 -2.36 -13.29 14.09
CA SER A 181 -3.24 -12.61 15.05
C SER A 181 -2.87 -11.13 15.14
N SER A 182 -3.88 -10.25 15.24
CA SER A 182 -3.67 -8.82 15.52
C SER A 182 -3.02 -8.53 16.88
N ALA A 183 -2.94 -9.54 17.76
CA ALA A 183 -2.19 -9.51 19.01
C ALA A 183 -0.77 -10.09 18.91
N GLY A 184 -0.42 -10.75 17.80
CA GLY A 184 0.88 -11.38 17.53
C GLY A 184 0.92 -12.87 17.86
N GLY A 185 2.06 -13.52 17.58
CA GLY A 185 2.41 -14.89 18.02
C GLY A 185 1.89 -16.04 17.15
N ASP A 186 0.75 -15.88 16.48
CA ASP A 186 0.10 -16.94 15.67
C ASP A 186 0.34 -16.78 14.15
N LEU A 187 1.60 -16.61 13.73
CA LEU A 187 1.89 -16.49 12.29
C LEU A 187 1.69 -17.83 11.57
N ARG A 188 0.85 -17.83 10.54
CA ARG A 188 0.65 -18.94 9.61
C ARG A 188 0.94 -18.51 8.19
N VAL A 189 1.91 -19.16 7.55
CA VAL A 189 2.17 -19.03 6.11
C VAL A 189 1.13 -19.85 5.33
N LEU A 190 0.52 -19.24 4.30
CA LEU A 190 -0.61 -19.79 3.54
C LEU A 190 -0.19 -20.48 2.23
N GLY A 191 1.07 -20.38 1.83
CA GLY A 191 1.59 -21.01 0.62
C GLY A 191 3.11 -20.94 0.55
N LYS A 192 3.71 -21.69 -0.38
CA LYS A 192 5.17 -21.71 -0.57
C LYS A 192 5.65 -20.82 -1.72
N GLU A 193 4.76 -20.51 -2.65
CA GLU A 193 5.06 -19.71 -3.83
C GLU A 193 5.22 -18.23 -3.50
N PHE A 194 5.81 -17.48 -4.44
CA PHE A 194 5.86 -16.04 -4.38
C PHE A 194 4.46 -15.46 -4.21
N ALA A 195 4.24 -14.73 -3.11
CA ALA A 195 3.01 -14.01 -2.86
C ALA A 195 3.27 -12.76 -2.02
N ALA A 196 2.69 -11.63 -2.45
CA ALA A 196 2.88 -10.33 -1.84
C ALA A 196 1.61 -9.46 -1.86
N GLU A 197 1.63 -8.39 -1.08
CA GLU A 197 0.62 -7.31 -1.07
C GLU A 197 -0.83 -7.82 -0.92
N PRO A 198 -1.15 -8.58 0.15
CA PRO A 198 -2.49 -9.11 0.31
C PRO A 198 -3.54 -8.04 0.60
N SER A 199 -4.80 -8.39 0.34
CA SER A 199 -5.99 -7.69 0.81
C SER A 199 -7.12 -8.69 1.07
N TRP A 200 -7.87 -8.47 2.15
CA TRP A 200 -9.00 -9.31 2.55
C TRP A 200 -10.27 -8.97 1.77
N SER A 201 -11.06 -9.99 1.45
CA SER A 201 -12.46 -9.76 1.06
C SER A 201 -13.26 -9.19 2.24
N PRO A 202 -14.30 -8.36 1.98
CA PRO A 202 -15.12 -7.76 3.04
C PRO A 202 -15.84 -8.76 3.95
N ASP A 203 -16.08 -9.98 3.45
CA ASP A 203 -16.66 -11.08 4.23
C ASP A 203 -15.61 -11.89 5.01
N GLY A 204 -14.32 -11.58 4.84
CA GLY A 204 -13.20 -12.25 5.52
C GLY A 204 -12.93 -13.68 5.06
N GLN A 205 -13.55 -14.13 3.96
CA GLN A 205 -13.43 -15.51 3.47
C GLN A 205 -12.31 -15.72 2.46
N GLN A 206 -11.84 -14.66 1.82
CA GLN A 206 -10.86 -14.71 0.75
C GLN A 206 -9.77 -13.66 0.93
N LEU A 207 -8.65 -13.93 0.26
CA LEU A 207 -7.54 -13.00 0.09
C LEU A 207 -7.29 -12.82 -1.41
N VAL A 208 -7.08 -11.58 -1.83
CA VAL A 208 -6.39 -11.26 -3.08
C VAL A 208 -4.94 -10.93 -2.77
N TYR A 209 -4.02 -11.32 -3.65
CA TYR A 209 -2.59 -11.04 -3.51
C TYR A 209 -1.91 -10.97 -4.87
N VAL A 210 -0.69 -10.47 -4.91
CA VAL A 210 0.17 -10.42 -6.10
C VAL A 210 1.06 -11.66 -6.16
N GLY A 211 1.02 -12.35 -7.29
CA GLY A 211 1.84 -13.51 -7.61
C GLY A 211 2.52 -13.40 -8.98
N PRO A 212 3.30 -14.41 -9.39
CA PRO A 212 3.91 -14.44 -10.72
C PRO A 212 2.85 -14.74 -11.80
N GLY A 213 2.77 -13.87 -12.80
CA GLY A 213 1.94 -14.00 -13.98
C GLY A 213 2.73 -14.42 -15.23
N PRO A 214 2.10 -14.37 -16.41
CA PRO A 214 2.77 -14.67 -17.67
C PRO A 214 4.01 -13.80 -17.90
N ASN A 215 5.12 -14.41 -18.33
CA ASN A 215 6.43 -13.75 -18.53
C ASN A 215 6.97 -13.05 -17.27
N ASP A 216 6.70 -13.61 -16.09
CA ASP A 216 7.10 -13.09 -14.78
C ASP A 216 6.54 -11.68 -14.45
N ALA A 217 5.56 -11.21 -15.23
CA ALA A 217 4.83 -9.99 -14.90
C ALA A 217 3.98 -10.20 -13.65
N PRO A 218 3.76 -9.17 -12.80
CA PRO A 218 2.89 -9.31 -11.65
C PRO A 218 1.46 -9.64 -12.09
N ALA A 219 0.77 -10.48 -11.32
CA ALA A 219 -0.63 -10.79 -11.56
C ALA A 219 -1.39 -11.00 -10.25
N LEU A 220 -2.70 -10.77 -10.30
CA LEU A 220 -3.56 -10.94 -9.13
C LEU A 220 -4.04 -12.38 -8.99
N TYR A 221 -3.93 -12.91 -7.78
CA TYR A 221 -4.43 -14.23 -7.40
C TYR A 221 -5.47 -14.12 -6.30
N LEU A 222 -6.37 -15.09 -6.24
CA LEU A 222 -7.32 -15.28 -5.15
C LEU A 222 -7.06 -16.61 -4.46
N CYS A 223 -7.18 -16.63 -3.13
CA CYS A 223 -7.28 -17.85 -2.33
C CYS A 223 -8.30 -17.67 -1.20
N GLY A 224 -8.70 -18.77 -0.57
CA GLY A 224 -9.41 -18.73 0.69
C GLY A 224 -8.56 -18.12 1.80
N ALA A 225 -9.20 -17.64 2.86
CA ALA A 225 -8.56 -17.09 4.06
C ALA A 225 -7.56 -18.06 4.75
N ASP A 226 -7.67 -19.35 4.45
CA ASP A 226 -6.80 -20.43 4.92
C ASP A 226 -5.69 -20.82 3.92
N GLY A 227 -5.63 -20.15 2.77
CA GLY A 227 -4.71 -20.41 1.66
C GLY A 227 -5.23 -21.39 0.61
N SER A 228 -6.41 -21.99 0.81
CA SER A 228 -6.95 -22.98 -0.11
C SER A 228 -7.40 -22.37 -1.45
N GLY A 229 -7.42 -23.18 -2.51
CA GLY A 229 -8.01 -22.77 -3.80
C GLY A 229 -7.29 -21.61 -4.50
N ALA A 230 -5.99 -21.43 -4.26
CA ALA A 230 -5.17 -20.41 -4.91
C ALA A 230 -5.30 -20.50 -6.44
N ARG A 231 -5.70 -19.40 -7.08
CA ARG A 231 -5.89 -19.32 -8.54
C ARG A 231 -5.62 -17.91 -9.06
N LEU A 232 -5.12 -17.82 -10.29
CA LEU A 232 -5.05 -16.56 -11.03
C LEU A 232 -6.47 -15.97 -11.16
N LEU A 233 -6.61 -14.67 -10.92
CA LEU A 233 -7.83 -13.92 -11.17
C LEU A 233 -7.89 -13.58 -12.66
N PRO A 234 -8.85 -14.11 -13.44
CA PRO A 234 -8.94 -13.80 -14.87
C PRO A 234 -9.11 -12.30 -15.08
N GLY A 235 -8.23 -11.68 -15.89
CA GLY A 235 -8.21 -10.23 -16.14
C GLY A 235 -7.33 -9.43 -15.16
N GLY A 236 -6.72 -10.10 -14.18
CA GLY A 236 -5.79 -9.55 -13.18
C GLY A 236 -4.32 -9.56 -13.61
N GLU A 237 -4.01 -9.91 -14.86
CA GLU A 237 -2.64 -9.93 -15.39
C GLU A 237 -2.06 -8.51 -15.52
N GLY A 238 -0.80 -8.35 -15.13
CA GLY A 238 -0.14 -7.05 -15.05
C GLY A 238 -0.61 -6.20 -13.86
N GLY A 239 -1.46 -6.75 -12.98
CA GLY A 239 -2.01 -6.04 -11.84
C GLY A 239 -1.13 -6.12 -10.59
N ALA A 240 -1.10 -5.05 -9.81
CA ALA A 240 -0.39 -4.95 -8.54
C ALA A 240 -1.17 -4.13 -7.50
N SER A 241 -0.76 -4.23 -6.24
CA SER A 241 -1.34 -3.52 -5.09
C SER A 241 -2.87 -3.63 -5.00
N PRO A 242 -3.42 -4.85 -5.01
CA PRO A 242 -4.85 -5.05 -5.01
C PRO A 242 -5.48 -4.63 -3.68
N ARG A 243 -6.68 -4.07 -3.76
CA ARG A 243 -7.57 -3.86 -2.61
C ARG A 243 -8.97 -4.27 -2.97
N TRP A 244 -9.62 -4.97 -2.06
CA TRP A 244 -11.04 -5.23 -2.19
C TRP A 244 -11.87 -3.97 -1.98
N LEU A 245 -12.89 -3.82 -2.82
CA LEU A 245 -13.91 -2.80 -2.72
C LEU A 245 -15.27 -3.44 -3.01
N ALA A 246 -16.04 -3.70 -1.96
CA ALA A 246 -17.34 -4.38 -2.04
C ALA A 246 -17.26 -5.71 -2.81
N SER A 247 -17.80 -5.79 -4.03
CA SER A 247 -17.77 -6.99 -4.88
C SER A 247 -16.70 -6.95 -5.98
N SER A 248 -15.78 -6.01 -5.90
CA SER A 248 -14.74 -5.75 -6.89
C SER A 248 -13.36 -5.67 -6.24
N ILE A 249 -12.33 -5.74 -7.06
CA ILE A 249 -10.94 -5.55 -6.68
C ILE A 249 -10.41 -4.36 -7.49
N VAL A 250 -9.90 -3.37 -6.79
CA VAL A 250 -9.22 -2.22 -7.38
C VAL A 250 -7.72 -2.49 -7.33
N PHE A 251 -7.02 -2.19 -8.42
CA PHE A 251 -5.60 -2.49 -8.55
C PHE A 251 -4.91 -1.56 -9.54
N ASN A 252 -3.60 -1.49 -9.42
CA ASN A 252 -2.74 -0.72 -10.31
C ASN A 252 -2.32 -1.58 -11.51
N ARG A 253 -2.35 -1.00 -12.72
CA ARG A 253 -1.88 -1.66 -13.94
C ARG A 253 -1.11 -0.67 -14.83
N PRO A 254 0.10 -1.00 -15.29
CA PRO A 254 0.79 -0.21 -16.29
C PRO A 254 0.14 -0.38 -17.66
N THR A 255 0.02 0.73 -18.39
CA THR A 255 -0.28 0.74 -19.83
C THR A 255 0.95 0.35 -20.64
N GLU A 256 0.78 0.06 -21.94
CA GLU A 256 1.91 -0.16 -22.86
C GLU A 256 2.86 1.06 -22.94
N GLY A 257 2.34 2.27 -22.71
CA GLY A 257 3.12 3.50 -22.62
C GLY A 257 3.82 3.73 -21.28
N GLY A 258 3.67 2.82 -20.31
CA GLY A 258 4.28 2.89 -18.98
C GLY A 258 3.55 3.84 -18.00
N VAL A 259 2.44 4.45 -18.41
CA VAL A 259 1.58 5.23 -17.53
C VAL A 259 0.77 4.27 -16.66
N MET A 260 0.69 4.56 -15.37
CA MET A 260 -0.11 3.78 -14.42
C MET A 260 -1.59 4.17 -14.51
N GLU A 261 -2.44 3.16 -14.54
CA GLU A 261 -3.88 3.28 -14.42
C GLU A 261 -4.37 2.50 -13.21
N ILE A 262 -5.44 2.99 -12.60
CA ILE A 262 -6.18 2.23 -11.61
C ILE A 262 -7.35 1.58 -12.32
N ARG A 263 -7.48 0.28 -12.12
CA ARG A 263 -8.54 -0.54 -12.71
C ARG A 263 -9.35 -1.19 -11.61
N SER A 264 -10.63 -1.42 -11.90
CA SER A 264 -11.51 -2.25 -11.10
C SER A 264 -11.88 -3.50 -11.90
N ILE A 265 -11.90 -4.64 -11.22
CA ILE A 265 -12.33 -5.92 -11.79
C ILE A 265 -13.32 -6.59 -10.83
N PRO A 266 -14.38 -7.25 -11.31
CA PRO A 266 -15.23 -8.07 -10.45
C PRO A 266 -14.40 -9.11 -9.69
N ALA A 267 -14.74 -9.40 -8.43
CA ALA A 267 -14.04 -10.43 -7.65
C ALA A 267 -14.19 -11.84 -8.26
N SER A 268 -15.21 -12.06 -9.10
CA SER A 268 -15.35 -13.27 -9.91
C SER A 268 -14.30 -13.39 -11.03
N GLY A 269 -13.60 -12.30 -11.36
CA GLY A 269 -12.83 -12.12 -12.58
C GLY A 269 -13.68 -11.62 -13.74
N GLY A 270 -13.03 -11.29 -14.85
CA GLY A 270 -13.68 -10.82 -16.08
C GLY A 270 -13.00 -9.60 -16.67
N GLU A 271 -13.76 -8.77 -17.38
CA GLU A 271 -13.23 -7.51 -17.90
C GLU A 271 -12.98 -6.53 -16.76
N SER A 272 -11.79 -5.90 -16.78
CA SER A 272 -11.48 -4.80 -15.88
C SER A 272 -11.78 -3.46 -16.56
N SER A 273 -12.40 -2.54 -15.81
CA SER A 273 -12.66 -1.17 -16.26
C SER A 273 -11.68 -0.21 -15.59
N ARG A 274 -11.34 0.86 -16.30
CA ARG A 274 -10.51 1.93 -15.75
C ARG A 274 -11.37 2.82 -14.85
N VAL A 275 -10.85 3.13 -13.66
CA VAL A 275 -11.55 3.96 -12.66
C VAL A 275 -10.87 5.31 -12.42
N SER A 276 -9.70 5.55 -13.03
CA SER A 276 -8.94 6.80 -12.85
C SER A 276 -8.74 7.64 -14.12
N PRO A 277 -8.48 8.95 -13.99
CA PRO A 277 -7.76 9.74 -15.01
C PRO A 277 -6.35 9.16 -15.31
N GLU A 278 -5.70 9.62 -16.39
CA GLU A 278 -4.39 9.08 -16.79
C GLU A 278 -3.34 9.51 -15.78
N GLY A 279 -2.47 8.58 -15.36
CA GLY A 279 -1.43 8.86 -14.37
C GLY A 279 -2.00 9.13 -12.98
N ALA A 280 -2.72 8.19 -12.38
CA ALA A 280 -3.20 8.33 -11.00
C ALA A 280 -2.76 7.14 -10.14
N THR A 281 -2.54 7.39 -8.86
CA THR A 281 -2.27 6.40 -7.80
C THR A 281 -3.48 6.33 -6.86
N ALA A 282 -3.90 5.14 -6.44
CA ALA A 282 -5.04 5.01 -5.51
C ALA A 282 -4.58 4.95 -4.05
N ILE A 283 -5.34 5.58 -3.15
CA ILE A 283 -5.40 5.25 -1.73
C ILE A 283 -6.74 4.54 -1.53
N LEU A 284 -6.81 3.48 -0.73
CA LEU A 284 -7.99 2.60 -0.70
C LEU A 284 -8.29 2.24 0.75
N SER A 285 -9.49 2.56 1.24
CA SER A 285 -10.02 2.03 2.51
C SER A 285 -11.11 0.98 2.25
N ASP A 286 -11.46 0.21 3.28
CA ASP A 286 -12.45 -0.90 3.22
C ASP A 286 -13.83 -0.49 2.66
N ALA A 287 -14.13 0.82 2.61
CA ALA A 287 -15.39 1.35 2.10
C ALA A 287 -15.22 2.36 0.94
N GLN A 288 -13.99 2.81 0.61
CA GLN A 288 -13.77 3.96 -0.27
C GLN A 288 -12.50 3.78 -1.12
N ALA A 289 -12.57 4.20 -2.38
CA ALA A 289 -11.40 4.36 -3.23
C ALA A 289 -11.11 5.84 -3.39
N PHE A 290 -9.89 6.24 -3.06
CA PHE A 290 -9.34 7.58 -3.15
C PHE A 290 -8.23 7.60 -4.20
N PHE A 291 -7.95 8.75 -4.80
CA PHE A 291 -7.08 8.82 -5.98
C PHE A 291 -6.14 10.01 -5.85
N LEU A 292 -4.85 9.78 -5.69
CA LEU A 292 -3.80 10.77 -5.93
C LEU A 292 -3.62 10.94 -7.45
N PRO A 293 -4.04 12.03 -8.09
CA PRO A 293 -3.58 12.32 -9.45
C PRO A 293 -2.07 12.50 -9.43
N PHE A 294 -1.40 11.85 -10.35
CA PHE A 294 0.03 11.98 -10.62
C PHE A 294 0.18 12.67 -11.98
N TYR A 295 0.11 14.00 -11.98
CA TYR A 295 0.45 14.77 -13.18
C TYR A 295 1.95 15.01 -13.25
N MET A 296 2.67 14.15 -13.99
CA MET A 296 3.99 14.52 -14.52
C MET A 296 3.79 15.21 -15.86
N ASN A 297 3.91 16.54 -15.91
CA ASN A 297 4.17 17.24 -17.16
C ASN A 297 5.69 17.25 -17.36
N LEU A 298 6.22 16.23 -18.05
CA LEU A 298 7.62 16.25 -18.48
C LEU A 298 7.75 17.35 -19.53
N GLY A 299 8.16 18.53 -19.08
CA GLY A 299 8.32 19.71 -19.92
C GLY A 299 9.08 19.39 -21.21
N GLU A 300 8.65 20.02 -22.29
CA GLU A 300 9.39 20.03 -23.54
C GLU A 300 10.84 20.41 -23.24
N SER A 301 11.79 19.60 -23.74
CA SER A 301 13.19 20.00 -23.73
C SER A 301 13.32 21.38 -24.38
N PRO A 302 14.05 22.34 -23.79
CA PRO A 302 14.24 23.63 -24.45
C PRO A 302 14.91 23.38 -25.82
N PRO A 303 14.56 24.15 -26.86
CA PRO A 303 15.14 23.95 -28.18
C PRO A 303 16.65 24.10 -28.09
N GLU A 304 17.37 23.08 -28.58
CA GLU A 304 18.83 23.10 -28.68
C GLU A 304 19.25 24.33 -29.52
N SER A 305 20.12 25.16 -28.94
CA SER A 305 20.78 26.28 -29.62
C SER A 305 21.99 25.81 -30.42
#